data_AF-A0A410RZ28-F1
#
_entry.id   AF-A0A410RZ28-F1
#
_cell.length_a   1.000
_cell.length_b   1.000
_cell.length_c   1.000
_cell.angle_alpha   90.00
_cell.angle_beta   90.00
_cell.angle_gamma   90.00
#
_symmetry.space_group_name_H-M   'P 1'
#
loop_
_entity.id
_entity.type
_entity.pdbx_description
1 polymer ?
#
loop_
_entity_poly.entity_id
_entity_poly.type
_entity_poly.pdbx_seq_one_letter_code
_entity_poly.pdbx_strand_id
1 'polypeptide(L)'
;MYPVPYAVAHSAADRQLADFPRFGRDDETCERNGTDAVYDVFWLNIFGPKLVESVGRERMLSTPAYLVEELPNGSVLLVLRPTAADFASDEARVAQARAHVHLRPDLDFDTVLRSLRERSAAIVPVEPRFHPDVALFLSRLPDEFAISERQRKTAELNAFRPPVPEEWLPVALPSDVANPERVLESYGDLSEGLVAALHTKVPSIFDATPESLTDLDFYFWRENFPERYARDLIDEHTAPALGAFLGGVLVRRLGGTWVPRQKLEESQVRVGNRVWLPFLRARCYMQSRESLLTHSLTQFFKEAERYRP
;
A
#
# COMPACT_ATOMS: atom_id res chain seq x y z
N MET A 1 -18.44 -34.45 -8.38
CA MET A 1 -18.44 -33.22 -7.58
C MET A 1 -17.50 -33.48 -6.40
N TYR A 2 -16.39 -32.76 -6.28
CA TYR A 2 -15.51 -32.93 -5.12
C TYR A 2 -16.27 -32.45 -3.86
N PRO A 3 -16.36 -33.25 -2.79
CA PRO A 3 -17.04 -32.82 -1.58
C PRO A 3 -16.30 -31.63 -0.98
N VAL A 4 -17.00 -30.50 -0.78
CA VAL A 4 -16.45 -29.31 -0.13
C VAL A 4 -16.34 -29.63 1.37
N PRO A 5 -15.12 -29.72 1.93
CA PRO A 5 -14.95 -30.12 3.32
C PRO A 5 -15.39 -29.02 4.30
N TYR A 6 -15.31 -27.76 3.87
CA TYR A 6 -15.68 -26.58 4.63
C TYR A 6 -15.83 -25.35 3.71
N ALA A 7 -16.75 -24.43 4.00
CA ALA A 7 -16.89 -23.14 3.31
C ALA A 7 -17.29 -22.03 4.28
N VAL A 8 -16.91 -20.78 3.96
CA VAL A 8 -17.16 -19.60 4.82
C VAL A 8 -17.55 -18.38 4.01
N ALA A 9 -18.32 -17.49 4.63
CA ALA A 9 -18.46 -16.11 4.18
C ALA A 9 -18.27 -15.14 5.36
N HIS A 10 -17.43 -14.12 5.13
CA HIS A 10 -17.08 -13.10 6.13
C HIS A 10 -16.31 -11.95 5.49
N SER A 11 -16.05 -10.89 6.26
CA SER A 11 -15.11 -9.82 5.86
C SER A 11 -13.75 -10.39 5.48
N ALA A 12 -13.25 -9.99 4.30
CA ALA A 12 -11.93 -10.38 3.83
C ALA A 12 -10.81 -9.88 4.75
N ALA A 13 -10.95 -8.67 5.31
CA ALA A 13 -10.01 -8.10 6.25
C ALA A 13 -9.93 -8.91 7.55
N ASP A 14 -11.09 -9.26 8.13
CA ASP A 14 -11.13 -10.04 9.35
C ASP A 14 -10.63 -11.48 9.14
N ARG A 15 -10.90 -12.07 7.97
CA ARG A 15 -10.34 -13.39 7.59
C ARG A 15 -8.82 -13.37 7.49
N GLN A 16 -8.23 -12.31 6.93
CA GLN A 16 -6.78 -12.16 6.91
C GLN A 16 -6.19 -12.00 8.32
N LEU A 17 -6.87 -11.26 9.21
CA LEU A 17 -6.45 -11.16 10.62
C LEU A 17 -6.62 -12.49 11.39
N ALA A 18 -7.54 -13.34 10.97
CA ALA A 18 -7.67 -14.71 11.44
C ALA A 18 -6.61 -15.67 10.84
N ASP A 19 -5.78 -15.18 9.92
CA ASP A 19 -4.87 -15.96 9.08
C ASP A 19 -5.58 -17.07 8.29
N PHE A 20 -6.84 -16.88 7.89
CA PHE A 20 -7.61 -17.87 7.14
C PHE A 20 -7.04 -18.08 5.72
N PRO A 21 -6.88 -19.33 5.23
CA PRO A 21 -7.26 -20.62 5.84
C PRO A 21 -6.14 -21.29 6.64
N ARG A 22 -5.00 -20.62 6.81
CA ARG A 22 -3.81 -21.17 7.45
C ARG A 22 -3.96 -21.31 8.95
N PHE A 23 -4.55 -20.32 9.60
CA PHE A 23 -4.74 -20.22 11.06
C PHE A 23 -3.41 -20.39 11.82
N GLY A 24 -2.36 -19.73 11.35
CA GLY A 24 -1.01 -19.75 11.89
C GLY A 24 -0.14 -20.93 11.44
N ARG A 25 -0.65 -21.80 10.56
CA ARG A 25 0.04 -23.01 10.09
C ARG A 25 0.78 -22.78 8.77
N ASP A 26 1.86 -23.52 8.57
CA ASP A 26 2.53 -23.60 7.27
C ASP A 26 1.69 -24.35 6.23
N ASP A 27 2.04 -24.20 4.96
CA ASP A 27 1.30 -24.78 3.84
C ASP A 27 1.25 -26.32 3.88
N GLU A 28 2.34 -26.97 4.27
CA GLU A 28 2.41 -28.43 4.36
C GLU A 28 1.45 -28.94 5.45
N THR A 29 1.43 -28.30 6.62
CA THR A 29 0.52 -28.62 7.71
C THR A 29 -0.94 -28.37 7.32
N CYS A 30 -1.23 -27.30 6.57
CA CYS A 30 -2.57 -27.01 6.05
C CYS A 30 -3.05 -28.05 5.03
N GLU A 31 -2.20 -28.47 4.10
CA GLU A 31 -2.52 -29.49 3.11
C GLU A 31 -2.69 -30.86 3.74
N ARG A 32 -1.85 -31.21 4.72
CA ARG A 32 -1.83 -32.53 5.36
C ARG A 32 -2.98 -32.74 6.34
N ASN A 33 -3.27 -31.74 7.19
CA ASN A 33 -4.29 -31.84 8.24
C ASN A 33 -5.62 -31.17 7.85
N GLY A 34 -5.67 -30.56 6.66
CA GLY A 34 -6.88 -29.99 6.06
C GLY A 34 -7.70 -29.09 6.99
N THR A 35 -9.02 -29.17 6.80
CA THR A 35 -10.07 -28.52 7.61
C THR A 35 -10.70 -29.54 8.58
N ASP A 36 -9.91 -30.45 9.14
CA ASP A 36 -10.40 -31.54 9.99
C ASP A 36 -10.75 -31.10 11.42
N ALA A 37 -10.57 -29.81 11.73
CA ALA A 37 -10.95 -29.19 12.99
C ALA A 37 -11.60 -27.82 12.76
N VAL A 38 -12.39 -27.38 13.75
CA VAL A 38 -12.93 -26.01 13.77
C VAL A 38 -11.84 -25.10 14.34
N TYR A 39 -11.23 -24.27 13.48
CA TYR A 39 -10.16 -23.34 13.86
C TYR A 39 -10.69 -21.94 14.20
N ASP A 40 -11.69 -21.47 13.46
CA ASP A 40 -12.43 -20.25 13.74
C ASP A 40 -13.86 -20.43 13.21
N VAL A 41 -14.76 -19.56 13.65
CA VAL A 41 -16.15 -19.52 13.20
C VAL A 41 -16.42 -18.14 12.64
N PHE A 42 -16.91 -18.07 11.41
CA PHE A 42 -17.20 -16.80 10.74
C PHE A 42 -18.71 -16.48 10.71
N TRP A 43 -19.10 -15.34 10.13
CA TRP A 43 -20.53 -14.98 10.02
C TRP A 43 -21.38 -16.12 9.42
N LEU A 44 -20.90 -16.74 8.34
CA LEU A 44 -21.49 -17.94 7.76
C LEU A 44 -20.43 -19.02 7.63
N ASN A 45 -20.80 -20.25 7.99
CA ASN A 45 -19.96 -21.44 7.88
C ASN A 45 -20.78 -22.60 7.31
N ILE A 46 -20.17 -23.42 6.48
CA ILE A 46 -20.69 -24.71 6.05
C ILE A 46 -19.67 -25.75 6.48
N PHE A 47 -20.04 -26.59 7.43
CA PHE A 47 -19.20 -27.69 7.92
C PHE A 47 -19.56 -28.96 7.15
N GLY A 48 -18.60 -29.57 6.46
CA GLY A 48 -18.81 -30.82 5.74
C GLY A 48 -19.09 -32.00 6.69
N PRO A 49 -19.64 -33.12 6.18
CA PRO A 49 -20.14 -34.22 7.01
C PRO A 49 -19.06 -34.84 7.92
N LYS A 50 -17.81 -34.96 7.43
CA LYS A 50 -16.69 -35.47 8.24
C LYS A 50 -16.44 -34.61 9.49
N LEU A 51 -16.46 -33.29 9.34
CA LEU A 51 -16.23 -32.36 10.44
C LEU A 51 -17.44 -32.37 11.40
N VAL A 52 -18.65 -32.45 10.87
CA VAL A 52 -19.89 -32.61 11.66
C VAL A 52 -19.85 -33.88 12.50
N GLU A 53 -19.42 -35.01 11.93
CA GLU A 53 -19.24 -36.27 12.66
C GLU A 53 -18.17 -36.14 13.75
N SER A 54 -17.03 -35.52 13.46
CA SER A 54 -15.92 -35.38 14.42
C SER A 54 -16.27 -34.51 15.64
N VAL A 55 -17.04 -33.43 15.45
CA VAL A 55 -17.49 -32.55 16.55
C VAL A 55 -18.73 -33.13 17.24
N GLY A 56 -19.51 -33.93 16.52
CA GLY A 56 -20.78 -34.51 16.95
C GLY A 56 -21.96 -33.73 16.39
N ARG A 57 -22.86 -34.44 15.69
CA ARG A 57 -24.04 -33.88 15.03
C ARG A 57 -24.94 -33.10 16.00
N GLU A 58 -25.20 -33.63 17.19
CA GLU A 58 -26.03 -32.97 18.20
C GLU A 58 -25.42 -31.64 18.65
N ARG A 59 -24.09 -31.59 18.86
CA ARG A 59 -23.37 -30.36 19.21
C ARG A 59 -23.44 -29.34 18.06
N MET A 60 -23.21 -29.78 16.83
CA MET A 60 -23.33 -28.92 15.65
C MET A 60 -24.72 -28.30 15.53
N LEU A 61 -25.78 -29.10 15.63
CA LEU A 61 -27.17 -28.63 15.48
C LEU A 61 -27.65 -27.77 16.66
N SER A 62 -27.04 -27.90 17.83
CA SER A 62 -27.33 -27.08 19.01
C SER A 62 -26.46 -25.82 19.13
N THR A 63 -25.65 -25.52 18.11
CA THR A 63 -24.76 -24.35 18.14
C THR A 63 -25.56 -23.05 18.32
N PRO A 64 -25.20 -22.18 19.28
CA PRO A 64 -25.90 -20.92 19.49
C PRO A 64 -25.66 -19.97 18.31
N ALA A 65 -26.65 -19.84 17.43
CA ALA A 65 -26.59 -19.02 16.22
C ALA A 65 -27.98 -18.57 15.76
N TYR A 66 -28.02 -17.68 14.77
CA TYR A 66 -29.27 -17.21 14.18
C TYR A 66 -29.97 -18.30 13.35
N LEU A 67 -29.19 -19.06 12.58
CA LEU A 67 -29.67 -20.19 11.80
C LEU A 67 -28.67 -21.35 11.89
N VAL A 68 -29.20 -22.54 12.15
CA VAL A 68 -28.49 -23.81 12.03
C VAL A 68 -29.36 -24.75 11.21
N GLU A 69 -28.84 -25.22 10.08
CA GLU A 69 -29.58 -26.08 9.16
C GLU A 69 -28.73 -27.27 8.72
N GLU A 70 -29.29 -28.47 8.80
CA GLU A 70 -28.67 -29.65 8.23
C GLU A 70 -29.00 -29.76 6.74
N LEU A 71 -27.98 -29.91 5.91
CA LEU A 71 -28.10 -30.05 4.47
C LEU A 71 -28.27 -31.53 4.06
N PRO A 72 -28.88 -31.83 2.89
CA PRO A 72 -29.17 -33.21 2.47
C PRO A 72 -27.96 -34.16 2.38
N ASN A 73 -26.75 -33.62 2.30
CA ASN A 73 -25.50 -34.36 2.24
C ASN A 73 -24.84 -34.59 3.61
N GLY A 74 -25.53 -34.27 4.71
CA GLY A 74 -25.02 -34.37 6.08
C GLY A 74 -24.11 -33.22 6.52
N SER A 75 -23.96 -32.17 5.69
CA SER A 75 -23.25 -30.95 6.10
C SER A 75 -24.15 -30.08 6.98
N VAL A 76 -23.59 -29.14 7.73
CA VAL A 76 -24.35 -28.18 8.53
C VAL A 76 -24.01 -26.75 8.10
N LEU A 77 -25.05 -25.99 7.75
CA LEU A 77 -25.00 -24.55 7.57
C LEU A 77 -25.17 -23.87 8.93
N LEU A 78 -24.28 -22.95 9.25
CA LEU A 78 -24.30 -22.13 10.45
C LEU A 78 -24.23 -20.65 10.06
N VAL A 79 -25.22 -19.86 10.47
CA VAL A 79 -25.23 -18.40 10.29
C VAL A 79 -25.39 -17.72 11.64
N LEU A 80 -24.42 -16.92 12.05
CA LEU A 80 -24.35 -16.34 13.40
C LEU A 80 -25.33 -15.17 13.60
N ARG A 81 -25.58 -14.39 12.55
CA ARG A 81 -26.37 -13.15 12.60
C ARG A 81 -27.21 -13.01 11.33
N PRO A 82 -28.37 -12.32 11.38
CA PRO A 82 -29.25 -12.16 10.22
C PRO A 82 -28.60 -11.46 9.01
N THR A 83 -27.60 -10.61 9.26
CA THR A 83 -26.89 -9.85 8.22
C THR A 83 -25.39 -9.96 8.42
N ALA A 84 -24.65 -9.88 7.31
CA ALA A 84 -23.18 -9.80 7.34
C ALA A 84 -22.69 -8.36 7.55
N ALA A 85 -23.56 -7.35 7.44
CA ALA A 85 -23.17 -5.94 7.46
C ALA A 85 -22.63 -5.49 8.83
N ASP A 86 -23.08 -6.10 9.92
CA ASP A 86 -22.68 -5.79 11.29
C ASP A 86 -21.67 -6.80 11.85
N PHE A 87 -20.93 -7.54 11.01
CA PHE A 87 -20.04 -8.63 11.44
C PHE A 87 -19.01 -8.24 12.52
N ALA A 88 -18.66 -6.95 12.60
CA ALA A 88 -17.68 -6.41 13.55
C ALA A 88 -18.31 -5.78 14.81
N SER A 89 -19.65 -5.74 14.92
CA SER A 89 -20.37 -5.21 16.09
C SER A 89 -20.11 -6.06 17.34
N ASP A 90 -20.33 -5.47 18.53
CA ASP A 90 -20.12 -6.19 19.78
C ASP A 90 -21.04 -7.41 19.88
N GLU A 91 -22.30 -7.27 19.47
CA GLU A 91 -23.28 -8.34 19.45
C GLU A 91 -22.87 -9.47 18.49
N ALA A 92 -22.32 -9.12 17.32
CA ALA A 92 -21.82 -10.11 16.37
C ALA A 92 -20.59 -10.85 16.92
N ARG A 93 -19.66 -10.15 17.59
CA ARG A 93 -18.49 -10.79 18.22
C ARG A 93 -18.88 -11.68 19.40
N VAL A 94 -19.87 -11.29 20.20
CA VAL A 94 -20.42 -12.14 21.27
C VAL A 94 -21.06 -13.40 20.69
N ALA A 95 -21.87 -13.28 19.62
CA ALA A 95 -22.46 -14.45 18.95
C ALA A 95 -21.38 -15.38 18.38
N GLN A 96 -20.35 -14.80 17.74
CA GLN A 96 -19.20 -15.53 17.20
C GLN A 96 -18.42 -16.26 18.31
N ALA A 97 -18.11 -15.58 19.41
CA ALA A 97 -17.42 -16.20 20.54
C ALA A 97 -18.23 -17.36 21.14
N ARG A 98 -19.55 -17.19 21.32
CA ARG A 98 -20.44 -18.25 21.85
C ARG A 98 -20.47 -19.47 20.95
N ALA A 99 -20.62 -19.28 19.64
CA ALA A 99 -20.60 -20.38 18.67
C ALA A 99 -19.24 -21.08 18.65
N HIS A 100 -18.15 -20.31 18.72
CA HIS A 100 -16.79 -20.84 18.69
C HIS A 100 -16.50 -21.72 19.93
N VAL A 101 -16.75 -21.23 21.14
CA VAL A 101 -16.52 -22.03 22.37
C VAL A 101 -17.49 -23.22 22.49
N HIS A 102 -18.69 -23.14 21.89
CA HIS A 102 -19.61 -24.29 21.83
C HIS A 102 -19.05 -25.42 20.98
N LEU A 103 -18.48 -25.09 19.81
CA LEU A 103 -17.85 -26.06 18.92
C LEU A 103 -16.46 -26.50 19.40
N ARG A 104 -15.77 -25.66 20.17
CA ARG A 104 -14.44 -25.88 20.74
C ARG A 104 -14.45 -25.60 22.25
N PRO A 105 -14.93 -26.57 23.07
CA PRO A 105 -15.08 -26.39 24.51
C PRO A 105 -13.75 -26.26 25.27
N ASP A 106 -12.63 -26.52 24.59
CA ASP A 106 -11.28 -26.28 25.09
C ASP A 106 -10.88 -24.79 25.10
N LEU A 107 -11.65 -23.92 24.42
CA LEU A 107 -11.40 -22.48 24.37
C LEU A 107 -12.11 -21.72 25.50
N ASP A 108 -11.46 -20.66 25.98
CA ASP A 108 -12.02 -19.72 26.94
C ASP A 108 -12.80 -18.59 26.24
N PHE A 109 -14.03 -18.33 26.71
CA PHE A 109 -14.94 -17.36 26.09
C PHE A 109 -14.39 -15.93 26.12
N ASP A 110 -13.87 -15.50 27.27
CA ASP A 110 -13.40 -14.11 27.44
C ASP A 110 -12.14 -13.85 26.60
N THR A 111 -11.27 -14.85 26.49
CA THR A 111 -10.09 -14.81 25.61
C THR A 111 -10.48 -14.74 24.14
N VAL A 112 -11.41 -15.58 23.68
CA VAL A 112 -11.90 -15.53 22.30
C VAL A 112 -12.55 -14.18 22.00
N LEU A 113 -13.46 -13.71 22.87
CA LEU A 113 -14.17 -12.44 22.67
C LEU A 113 -13.22 -11.25 22.64
N ARG A 114 -12.19 -11.23 23.50
CA ARG A 114 -11.16 -10.18 23.50
C ARG A 114 -10.40 -10.14 22.17
N SER A 115 -9.91 -11.27 21.68
CA SER A 115 -9.22 -11.34 20.39
C SER A 115 -10.12 -10.90 19.24
N LEU A 116 -11.41 -11.28 19.25
CA LEU A 116 -12.39 -10.83 18.25
C LEU A 116 -12.60 -9.31 18.26
N ARG A 117 -12.66 -8.70 19.45
CA ARG A 117 -12.78 -7.24 19.61
C ARG A 117 -11.52 -6.52 19.15
N GLU A 118 -10.34 -7.06 19.41
CA GLU A 118 -9.07 -6.54 18.88
C GLU A 118 -9.05 -6.56 17.35
N ARG A 119 -9.53 -7.63 16.71
CA ARG A 119 -9.67 -7.69 15.24
C ARG A 119 -10.67 -6.65 14.72
N SER A 120 -11.82 -6.47 15.39
CA SER A 120 -12.77 -5.41 15.05
C SER A 120 -12.13 -4.03 15.12
N ALA A 121 -11.37 -3.73 16.17
CA ALA A 121 -10.68 -2.45 16.33
C ALA A 121 -9.67 -2.18 15.21
N ALA A 122 -8.95 -3.22 14.76
CA ALA A 122 -7.95 -3.10 13.71
C ALA A 122 -8.52 -2.74 12.31
N ILE A 123 -9.79 -3.08 12.05
CA ILE A 123 -10.46 -2.87 10.76
C ILE A 123 -11.47 -1.74 10.76
N VAL A 124 -11.56 -0.96 11.85
CA VAL A 124 -12.41 0.23 11.91
C VAL A 124 -12.00 1.18 10.78
N PRO A 125 -12.95 1.64 9.93
CA PRO A 125 -12.65 2.56 8.85
C PRO A 125 -11.97 3.86 9.35
N VAL A 126 -10.88 4.23 8.70
CA VAL A 126 -10.15 5.47 8.92
C VAL A 126 -10.33 6.36 7.70
N GLU A 127 -10.85 7.58 7.93
CA GLU A 127 -11.04 8.55 6.86
C GLU A 127 -9.67 9.07 6.34
N PRO A 128 -9.39 9.00 5.03
CA PRO A 128 -8.19 9.57 4.44
C PRO A 128 -8.12 11.10 4.60
N ARG A 129 -7.03 11.60 5.19
CA ARG A 129 -6.74 13.02 5.45
C ARG A 129 -5.27 13.32 5.20
N PHE A 130 -4.79 12.87 4.04
CA PHE A 130 -3.39 12.99 3.65
C PHE A 130 -2.95 14.44 3.46
N HIS A 131 -1.65 14.69 3.63
CA HIS A 131 -1.08 16.01 3.41
C HIS A 131 -1.31 16.48 1.95
N PRO A 132 -1.81 17.71 1.71
CA PRO A 132 -2.29 18.15 0.39
C PRO A 132 -1.21 18.10 -0.70
N ASP A 133 0.06 18.30 -0.34
CA ASP A 133 1.15 18.28 -1.31
C ASP A 133 1.42 16.88 -1.87
N VAL A 134 1.15 15.83 -1.10
CA VAL A 134 1.39 14.44 -1.51
C VAL A 134 0.12 13.61 -1.56
N ALA A 135 -1.06 14.22 -1.40
CA ALA A 135 -2.33 13.51 -1.27
C ALA A 135 -2.65 12.58 -2.45
N LEU A 136 -2.35 13.01 -3.69
CA LEU A 136 -2.57 12.18 -4.89
C LEU A 136 -1.66 10.95 -4.96
N PHE A 137 -0.46 11.04 -4.38
CA PHE A 137 0.45 9.91 -4.27
C PHE A 137 0.01 8.98 -3.12
N LEU A 138 -0.21 9.54 -1.93
CA LEU A 138 -0.57 8.76 -0.74
C LEU A 138 -1.92 8.07 -0.85
N SER A 139 -2.88 8.61 -1.63
CA SER A 139 -4.19 7.98 -1.82
C SER A 139 -4.14 6.64 -2.53
N ARG A 140 -3.05 6.35 -3.26
CA ARG A 140 -2.87 5.09 -3.99
C ARG A 140 -2.17 4.01 -3.16
N LEU A 141 -1.48 4.40 -2.09
CA LEU A 141 -0.69 3.48 -1.28
C LEU A 141 -1.52 2.47 -0.45
N PRO A 142 -2.67 2.83 0.15
CA PRO A 142 -3.47 1.88 0.92
C PRO A 142 -3.80 0.59 0.16
N ASP A 143 -4.05 0.67 -1.15
CA ASP A 143 -4.42 -0.50 -1.94
C ASP A 143 -3.29 -1.51 -2.15
N GLU A 144 -2.04 -1.09 -1.98
CA GLU A 144 -0.84 -1.93 -2.07
C GLU A 144 -0.58 -2.75 -0.79
N PHE A 145 -1.30 -2.46 0.30
CA PHE A 145 -1.22 -3.24 1.54
C PHE A 145 -2.33 -4.29 1.62
N ALA A 146 -2.09 -5.32 2.43
CA ALA A 146 -3.11 -6.31 2.77
C ALA A 146 -4.37 -5.61 3.30
N ILE A 147 -5.56 -6.07 2.91
CA ILE A 147 -6.83 -5.41 3.25
C ILE A 147 -7.03 -5.27 4.77
N SER A 148 -6.48 -6.21 5.55
CA SER A 148 -6.42 -6.16 7.02
C SER A 148 -5.57 -5.01 7.58
N GLU A 149 -4.56 -4.54 6.84
CA GLU A 149 -3.62 -3.52 7.29
C GLU A 149 -3.98 -2.12 6.80
N ARG A 150 -4.89 -2.01 5.83
CA ARG A 150 -5.24 -0.75 5.15
C ARG A 150 -5.60 0.36 6.12
N GLN A 151 -6.44 0.08 7.13
CA GLN A 151 -6.89 1.11 8.06
C GLN A 151 -5.74 1.65 8.92
N ARG A 152 -4.88 0.76 9.42
CA ARG A 152 -3.65 1.14 10.14
C ARG A 152 -2.73 1.95 9.24
N LYS A 153 -2.51 1.52 7.99
CA LYS A 153 -1.65 2.23 7.04
C LYS A 153 -2.20 3.59 6.63
N THR A 154 -3.51 3.71 6.43
CA THR A 154 -4.16 5.01 6.23
C THR A 154 -3.95 5.94 7.43
N ALA A 155 -4.05 5.43 8.67
CA ALA A 155 -3.77 6.24 9.86
C ALA A 155 -2.30 6.71 9.94
N GLU A 156 -1.34 5.83 9.64
CA GLU A 156 0.09 6.17 9.55
C GLU A 156 0.33 7.27 8.48
N LEU A 157 -0.25 7.12 7.29
CA LEU A 157 -0.14 8.08 6.20
C LEU A 157 -0.85 9.41 6.49
N ASN A 158 -1.93 9.41 7.27
CA ASN A 158 -2.59 10.64 7.75
C ASN A 158 -1.69 11.44 8.70
N ALA A 159 -0.94 10.73 9.56
CA ALA A 159 0.01 11.33 10.50
C ALA A 159 1.29 11.82 9.81
N PHE A 160 1.65 11.23 8.67
CA PHE A 160 2.83 11.62 7.91
C PHE A 160 2.79 13.09 7.49
N ARG A 161 3.92 13.77 7.69
CA ARG A 161 4.16 15.14 7.26
C ARG A 161 5.43 15.14 6.43
N PRO A 162 5.35 15.38 5.11
CA PRO A 162 6.54 15.35 4.28
C PRO A 162 7.42 16.56 4.66
N PRO A 163 8.75 16.36 4.80
CA PRO A 163 9.66 17.46 5.13
C PRO A 163 9.66 18.48 3.99
N VAL A 164 9.80 19.77 4.31
CA VAL A 164 9.89 20.82 3.28
C VAL A 164 11.13 20.55 2.42
N PRO A 165 11.05 20.58 1.08
CA PRO A 165 12.22 20.41 0.24
C PRO A 165 13.32 21.42 0.58
N GLU A 166 14.53 20.93 0.81
CA GLU A 166 15.71 21.74 1.12
C GLU A 166 16.61 21.95 -0.11
N GLU A 167 16.34 21.23 -1.21
CA GLU A 167 17.14 21.26 -2.44
C GLU A 167 16.83 22.50 -3.30
N TRP A 168 16.95 23.68 -2.70
CA TRP A 168 16.82 24.97 -3.37
C TRP A 168 17.78 26.02 -2.80
N LEU A 169 18.06 27.05 -3.61
CA LEU A 169 18.90 28.20 -3.26
C LEU A 169 18.13 29.52 -3.51
N PRO A 170 18.38 30.57 -2.70
CA PRO A 170 17.72 31.86 -2.86
C PRO A 170 18.20 32.64 -4.10
N VAL A 171 19.43 32.37 -4.57
CA VAL A 171 20.04 33.03 -5.73
C VAL A 171 20.78 31.98 -6.55
N ALA A 172 20.67 32.08 -7.88
CA ALA A 172 21.37 31.19 -8.79
C ALA A 172 22.88 31.40 -8.73
N LEU A 173 23.63 30.31 -8.72
CA LEU A 173 25.06 30.38 -8.99
C LEU A 173 25.26 30.44 -10.51
N PRO A 174 26.13 31.34 -11.03
CA PRO A 174 26.32 31.49 -12.47
C PRO A 174 26.89 30.22 -13.07
N SER A 175 26.41 29.79 -14.25
CA SER A 175 26.90 28.56 -14.89
C SER A 175 28.42 28.54 -15.01
N ASP A 176 29.03 27.42 -14.63
CA ASP A 176 30.49 27.19 -14.63
C ASP A 176 30.93 26.18 -15.71
N VAL A 177 30.02 25.85 -16.64
CA VAL A 177 30.30 24.97 -17.78
C VAL A 177 30.69 25.79 -19.00
N ALA A 178 31.65 25.29 -19.78
CA ALA A 178 32.16 26.00 -20.96
C ALA A 178 31.12 26.10 -22.09
N ASN A 179 30.25 25.09 -22.22
CA ASN A 179 29.19 25.05 -23.24
C ASN A 179 27.87 24.59 -22.60
N PRO A 180 27.03 25.53 -22.13
CA PRO A 180 25.74 25.21 -21.53
C PRO A 180 24.80 24.45 -22.47
N GLU A 181 24.75 24.80 -23.76
CA GLU A 181 23.85 24.18 -24.75
C GLU A 181 24.09 22.68 -24.87
N ARG A 182 25.36 22.27 -24.99
CA ARG A 182 25.74 20.86 -25.05
C ARG A 182 25.36 20.09 -23.78
N VAL A 183 25.45 20.72 -22.61
CA VAL A 183 25.03 20.09 -21.35
C VAL A 183 23.52 19.92 -21.31
N LEU A 184 22.76 20.90 -21.80
CA LEU A 184 21.30 20.80 -21.88
C LEU A 184 20.83 19.71 -22.84
N GLU A 185 21.52 19.51 -23.97
CA GLU A 185 21.30 18.36 -24.87
C GLU A 185 21.47 17.05 -24.10
N SER A 186 22.55 16.90 -23.33
CA SER A 186 22.78 15.69 -22.52
C SER A 186 21.70 15.45 -21.46
N TYR A 187 21.10 16.51 -20.90
CA TYR A 187 19.96 16.38 -19.98
C TYR A 187 18.70 15.93 -20.74
N GLY A 188 18.53 16.40 -21.98
CA GLY A 188 17.52 15.89 -22.90
C GLY A 188 17.66 14.39 -23.09
N ASP A 189 18.84 13.91 -23.48
CA ASP A 189 19.13 12.48 -23.69
C ASP A 189 18.86 11.64 -22.44
N LEU A 190 19.27 12.12 -21.26
CA LEU A 190 19.01 11.47 -19.98
C LEU A 190 17.51 11.35 -19.69
N SER A 191 16.76 12.43 -19.92
CA SER A 191 15.31 12.44 -19.74
C SER A 191 14.61 11.50 -20.73
N GLU A 192 15.05 11.48 -21.99
CA GLU A 192 14.54 10.57 -23.02
C GLU A 192 14.83 9.11 -22.68
N GLY A 193 16.02 8.82 -22.14
CA GLY A 193 16.38 7.51 -21.62
C GLY A 193 15.43 7.02 -20.53
N LEU A 194 15.03 7.90 -19.60
CA LEU A 194 14.04 7.57 -18.56
C LEU A 194 12.67 7.22 -19.18
N VAL A 195 12.20 8.05 -20.10
CA VAL A 195 10.93 7.84 -20.82
C VAL A 195 10.97 6.52 -21.58
N ALA A 196 12.04 6.26 -22.33
CA ALA A 196 12.22 5.00 -23.05
C ALA A 196 12.18 3.78 -22.12
N ALA A 197 12.82 3.87 -20.95
CA ALA A 197 12.83 2.77 -19.97
C ALA A 197 11.47 2.54 -19.29
N LEU A 198 10.72 3.61 -18.99
CA LEU A 198 9.56 3.53 -18.10
C LEU A 198 8.21 3.71 -18.77
N HIS A 199 8.13 4.16 -20.03
CA HIS A 199 6.85 4.50 -20.67
C HIS A 199 5.82 3.36 -20.70
N THR A 200 6.25 2.10 -20.70
CA THR A 200 5.32 0.96 -20.64
C THR A 200 4.72 0.76 -19.25
N LYS A 201 5.41 1.19 -18.19
CA LYS A 201 4.99 1.06 -16.80
C LYS A 201 4.35 2.34 -16.28
N VAL A 202 4.79 3.49 -16.78
CA VAL A 202 4.32 4.83 -16.45
C VAL A 202 4.04 5.58 -17.77
N PRO A 203 2.91 5.35 -18.43
CA PRO A 203 2.62 5.95 -19.74
C PRO A 203 2.56 7.48 -19.73
N SER A 204 2.13 8.08 -18.62
CA SER A 204 2.05 9.54 -18.43
C SER A 204 3.40 10.24 -18.50
N ILE A 205 4.52 9.51 -18.43
CA ILE A 205 5.87 10.09 -18.48
C ILE A 205 6.16 10.80 -19.81
N PHE A 206 5.48 10.42 -20.91
CA PHE A 206 5.61 11.11 -22.19
C PHE A 206 5.18 12.59 -22.12
N ASP A 207 4.15 12.88 -21.33
CA ASP A 207 3.56 14.22 -21.29
C ASP A 207 4.36 15.16 -20.38
N ALA A 208 5.24 14.64 -19.52
CA ALA A 208 6.01 15.44 -18.56
C ALA A 208 5.11 16.42 -17.77
N THR A 209 3.99 15.92 -17.25
CA THR A 209 3.02 16.66 -16.44
C THR A 209 3.30 16.52 -14.95
N PRO A 210 2.72 17.36 -14.08
CA PRO A 210 2.76 17.15 -12.63
C PRO A 210 2.23 15.75 -12.23
N GLU A 211 1.23 15.24 -12.93
CA GLU A 211 0.67 13.91 -12.72
C GLU A 211 1.70 12.82 -13.02
N SER A 212 2.54 12.99 -14.06
CA SER A 212 3.61 12.04 -14.37
C SER A 212 4.62 11.86 -13.23
N LEU A 213 4.89 12.93 -12.46
CA LEU A 213 5.73 12.85 -11.25
C LEU A 213 5.05 12.03 -10.14
N THR A 214 3.73 12.18 -9.99
CA THR A 214 2.94 11.37 -9.04
C THR A 214 2.92 9.90 -9.44
N ASP A 215 2.82 9.62 -10.73
CA ASP A 215 2.84 8.25 -11.23
C ASP A 215 4.23 7.61 -11.09
N LEU A 216 5.31 8.38 -11.24
CA LEU A 216 6.68 7.94 -10.92
C LEU A 216 6.87 7.68 -9.42
N ASP A 217 6.40 8.59 -8.55
CA ASP A 217 6.41 8.41 -7.09
C ASP A 217 5.75 7.07 -6.70
N PHE A 218 4.56 6.82 -7.25
CA PHE A 218 3.84 5.57 -7.03
C PHE A 218 4.57 4.34 -7.58
N TYR A 219 5.04 4.41 -8.82
CA TYR A 219 5.73 3.30 -9.47
C TYR A 219 6.98 2.87 -8.69
N PHE A 220 7.88 3.80 -8.38
CA PHE A 220 9.12 3.47 -7.68
C PHE A 220 8.86 2.93 -6.26
N TRP A 221 7.85 3.45 -5.57
CA TRP A 221 7.48 2.98 -4.24
C TRP A 221 6.91 1.56 -4.28
N ARG A 222 6.02 1.28 -5.25
CA ARG A 222 5.39 -0.04 -5.40
C ARG A 222 6.41 -1.12 -5.75
N GLU A 223 7.34 -0.81 -6.65
CA GLU A 223 8.38 -1.76 -7.06
C GLU A 223 9.51 -1.94 -6.03
N ASN A 224 9.46 -1.20 -4.92
CA ASN A 224 10.53 -1.11 -3.93
C ASN A 224 11.90 -0.84 -4.59
N PHE A 225 11.93 0.08 -5.55
CA PHE A 225 13.01 0.18 -6.52
C PHE A 225 14.40 0.42 -5.89
N PRO A 226 14.58 1.36 -4.92
CA PRO A 226 15.89 1.61 -4.31
C PRO A 226 16.52 0.40 -3.63
N GLU A 227 15.71 -0.53 -3.14
CA GLU A 227 16.16 -1.72 -2.41
C GLU A 227 16.32 -2.94 -3.33
N ARG A 228 15.70 -2.91 -4.52
CA ARG A 228 15.70 -4.02 -5.48
C ARG A 228 16.88 -3.97 -6.46
N TYR A 229 17.39 -2.78 -6.78
CA TYR A 229 18.43 -2.57 -7.79
C TYR A 229 19.77 -2.19 -7.16
N ALA A 230 20.86 -2.50 -7.87
CA ALA A 230 22.22 -2.18 -7.42
C ALA A 230 22.41 -0.66 -7.29
N ARG A 231 23.05 -0.23 -6.19
CA ARG A 231 23.27 1.18 -5.87
C ARG A 231 23.99 1.93 -7.00
N ASP A 232 25.04 1.33 -7.55
CA ASP A 232 25.83 1.91 -8.64
C ASP A 232 24.97 2.16 -9.89
N LEU A 233 24.09 1.22 -10.25
CA LEU A 233 23.16 1.39 -11.38
C LEU A 233 22.21 2.58 -11.15
N ILE A 234 21.71 2.72 -9.93
CA ILE A 234 20.80 3.80 -9.56
C ILE A 234 21.53 5.15 -9.61
N ASP A 235 22.72 5.23 -9.04
CA ASP A 235 23.51 6.46 -8.96
C ASP A 235 24.06 6.91 -10.32
N GLU A 236 24.47 5.96 -11.17
CA GLU A 236 25.05 6.27 -12.48
C GLU A 236 24.01 6.53 -13.56
N HIS A 237 22.81 5.93 -13.46
CA HIS A 237 21.82 5.99 -14.52
C HIS A 237 20.45 6.52 -14.07
N THR A 238 19.81 5.89 -13.09
CA THR A 238 18.41 6.19 -12.77
C THR A 238 18.24 7.56 -12.11
N ALA A 239 19.04 7.90 -11.10
CA ALA A 239 18.96 9.18 -10.40
C ALA A 239 19.31 10.36 -11.33
N PRO A 240 20.38 10.30 -12.16
CA PRO A 240 20.64 11.32 -13.18
C PRO A 240 19.47 11.50 -14.17
N ALA A 241 18.95 10.40 -14.73
CA ALA A 241 17.84 10.43 -15.68
C ALA A 241 16.57 11.05 -15.06
N LEU A 242 16.29 10.72 -13.80
CA LEU A 242 15.17 11.29 -13.05
C LEU A 242 15.36 12.76 -12.73
N GLY A 243 16.56 13.19 -12.36
CA GLY A 243 16.89 14.59 -12.11
C GLY A 243 16.72 15.44 -13.37
N ALA A 244 17.16 14.92 -14.52
CA ALA A 244 16.97 15.58 -15.82
C ALA A 244 15.48 15.70 -16.18
N PHE A 245 14.72 14.61 -16.02
CA PHE A 245 13.27 14.62 -16.25
C PHE A 245 12.54 15.62 -15.34
N LEU A 246 12.80 15.57 -14.03
CA LEU A 246 12.21 16.48 -13.04
C LEU A 246 12.49 17.95 -13.40
N GLY A 247 13.74 18.30 -13.69
CA GLY A 247 14.08 19.66 -14.10
C GLY A 247 13.44 20.06 -15.43
N GLY A 248 13.31 19.13 -16.38
CA GLY A 248 12.56 19.31 -17.61
C GLY A 248 11.09 19.63 -17.37
N VAL A 249 10.44 18.96 -16.43
CA VAL A 249 9.05 19.26 -16.00
C VAL A 249 8.95 20.67 -15.43
N LEU A 250 9.89 21.08 -14.56
CA LEU A 250 9.90 22.45 -14.00
C LEU A 250 10.05 23.51 -15.09
N VAL A 251 10.94 23.30 -16.06
CA VAL A 251 11.12 24.22 -17.20
C VAL A 251 9.84 24.30 -18.04
N ARG A 252 9.28 23.16 -18.44
CA ARG A 252 8.10 23.10 -19.33
C ARG A 252 6.82 23.60 -18.67
N ARG A 253 6.60 23.29 -17.38
CA ARG A 253 5.32 23.54 -16.69
C ARG A 253 5.32 24.81 -15.86
N LEU A 254 6.47 25.22 -15.31
CA LEU A 254 6.59 26.42 -14.47
C LEU A 254 7.34 27.57 -15.14
N GLY A 255 7.76 27.42 -16.41
CA GLY A 255 8.53 28.44 -17.12
C GLY A 255 9.95 28.62 -16.56
N GLY A 256 10.49 27.56 -15.95
CA GLY A 256 11.82 27.58 -15.35
C GLY A 256 12.94 27.77 -16.38
N THR A 257 14.12 28.19 -15.91
CA THR A 257 15.32 28.30 -16.75
C THR A 257 16.45 27.45 -16.17
N TRP A 258 17.03 26.58 -16.97
CA TRP A 258 18.21 25.80 -16.57
C TRP A 258 19.44 26.70 -16.37
N VAL A 259 20.22 26.37 -15.35
CA VAL A 259 21.57 26.88 -15.10
C VAL A 259 22.47 25.66 -14.85
N PRO A 260 23.09 25.11 -15.91
CA PRO A 260 23.89 23.89 -15.79
C PRO A 260 25.18 24.14 -15.01
N ARG A 261 25.64 23.11 -14.29
CA ARG A 261 26.84 23.11 -13.48
C ARG A 261 27.77 21.94 -13.83
N GLN A 262 29.06 22.08 -13.55
CA GLN A 262 30.04 20.99 -13.74
C GLN A 262 29.69 19.77 -12.87
N LYS A 263 29.29 20.00 -11.62
CA LYS A 263 28.75 18.96 -10.76
C LYS A 263 27.25 18.81 -10.98
N LEU A 264 26.80 17.60 -11.31
CA LEU A 264 25.43 17.35 -11.74
C LEU A 264 24.41 17.76 -10.67
N GLU A 265 24.66 17.42 -9.40
CA GLU A 265 23.75 17.74 -8.29
C GLU A 265 23.70 19.23 -7.93
N GLU A 266 24.63 20.02 -8.44
CA GLU A 266 24.61 21.48 -8.32
C GLU A 266 23.84 22.13 -9.48
N SER A 267 23.45 21.38 -10.51
CA SER A 267 22.68 21.92 -11.64
C SER A 267 21.29 22.38 -11.20
N GLN A 268 20.90 23.53 -11.76
CA GLN A 268 19.87 24.39 -11.19
C GLN A 268 18.74 24.65 -12.19
N VAL A 269 17.51 24.75 -11.69
CA VAL A 269 16.37 25.31 -12.44
C VAL A 269 15.82 26.51 -11.69
N ARG A 270 15.95 27.69 -12.28
CA ARG A 270 15.39 28.94 -11.71
C ARG A 270 13.89 29.00 -12.00
N VAL A 271 13.07 29.09 -10.95
CA VAL A 271 11.60 29.31 -11.03
C VAL A 271 11.27 30.51 -10.15
N GLY A 272 10.73 31.57 -10.76
CA GLY A 272 10.48 32.84 -10.07
C GLY A 272 11.76 33.41 -9.44
N ASN A 273 11.73 33.60 -8.12
CA ASN A 273 12.84 34.12 -7.32
C ASN A 273 13.69 33.04 -6.63
N ARG A 274 13.42 31.76 -6.89
CA ARG A 274 14.16 30.63 -6.31
C ARG A 274 14.81 29.76 -7.36
N VAL A 275 15.75 28.96 -6.90
CA VAL A 275 16.48 28.02 -7.74
C VAL A 275 16.40 26.65 -7.14
N TRP A 276 16.02 25.67 -7.94
CA TRP A 276 15.74 24.29 -7.53
C TRP A 276 16.85 23.36 -8.03
N LEU A 277 17.21 22.35 -7.25
CA LEU A 277 18.30 21.40 -7.54
C LEU A 277 17.72 20.01 -7.85
N PRO A 278 17.19 19.77 -9.07
CA PRO A 278 16.44 18.56 -9.37
C PRO A 278 17.29 17.28 -9.34
N PHE A 279 18.58 17.35 -9.70
CA PHE A 279 19.48 16.20 -9.62
C PHE A 279 19.83 15.82 -8.19
N LEU A 280 20.03 16.80 -7.29
CA LEU A 280 20.21 16.54 -5.88
C LEU A 280 18.95 15.88 -5.30
N ARG A 281 17.77 16.41 -5.62
CA ARG A 281 16.48 15.84 -5.20
C ARG A 281 16.34 14.40 -5.65
N ALA A 282 16.60 14.10 -6.92
CA ALA A 282 16.49 12.75 -7.47
C ALA A 282 17.46 11.76 -6.80
N ARG A 283 18.68 12.20 -6.47
CA ARG A 283 19.63 11.36 -5.73
C ARG A 283 19.15 11.05 -4.33
N CYS A 284 18.65 12.04 -3.57
CA CYS A 284 18.09 11.83 -2.23
C CYS A 284 16.86 10.91 -2.28
N TYR A 285 15.96 11.16 -3.23
CA TYR A 285 14.75 10.36 -3.49
C TYR A 285 15.07 8.88 -3.70
N MET A 286 16.13 8.58 -4.43
CA MET A 286 16.50 7.21 -4.75
C MET A 286 17.28 6.45 -3.66
N GLN A 287 17.46 6.99 -2.45
CA GLN A 287 18.30 6.35 -1.43
C GLN A 287 17.68 5.11 -0.78
N SER A 288 16.38 5.12 -0.52
CA SER A 288 15.66 4.06 0.18
C SER A 288 14.16 4.12 -0.13
N ARG A 289 13.39 3.11 0.25
CA ARG A 289 11.92 3.17 0.11
C ARG A 289 11.30 4.32 0.91
N GLU A 290 11.83 4.61 2.10
CA GLU A 290 11.39 5.74 2.91
C GLU A 290 11.71 7.07 2.23
N SER A 291 12.87 7.18 1.59
CA SER A 291 13.28 8.37 0.85
C SER A 291 12.35 8.70 -0.30
N LEU A 292 11.66 7.72 -0.89
CA LEU A 292 10.63 7.96 -1.91
C LEU A 292 9.44 8.76 -1.36
N LEU A 293 9.14 8.61 -0.06
CA LEU A 293 8.10 9.39 0.61
C LEU A 293 8.60 10.76 1.04
N THR A 294 9.76 10.82 1.69
CA THR A 294 10.29 12.07 2.26
C THR A 294 10.86 13.00 1.19
N HIS A 295 11.29 12.46 0.05
CA HIS A 295 11.81 13.23 -1.07
C HIS A 295 10.94 13.12 -2.33
N SER A 296 9.62 12.92 -2.18
CA SER A 296 8.64 12.84 -3.27
C SER A 296 8.86 13.91 -4.36
N LEU A 297 8.80 13.48 -5.61
CA LEU A 297 8.92 14.35 -6.78
C LEU A 297 7.71 15.27 -6.90
N THR A 298 6.51 14.75 -6.61
CA THR A 298 5.27 15.53 -6.59
C THR A 298 5.34 16.66 -5.58
N GLN A 299 5.86 16.39 -4.38
CA GLN A 299 6.04 17.43 -3.37
C GLN A 299 7.01 18.52 -3.85
N PHE A 300 8.13 18.11 -4.44
CA PHE A 300 9.15 19.03 -4.94
C PHE A 300 8.56 19.98 -6.00
N PHE A 301 7.80 19.44 -6.94
CA PHE A 301 7.11 20.22 -7.96
C PHE A 301 6.12 21.23 -7.36
N LYS A 302 5.26 20.78 -6.43
CA LYS A 302 4.26 21.67 -5.80
C LYS A 302 4.90 22.78 -4.98
N GLU A 303 6.00 22.49 -4.29
CA GLU A 303 6.72 23.54 -3.57
C GLU A 303 7.30 24.56 -4.56
N ALA A 304 7.90 24.11 -5.67
CA ALA A 304 8.39 25.01 -6.72
C ALA A 304 7.30 25.84 -7.39
N GLU A 305 6.12 25.26 -7.61
CA GLU A 305 4.96 25.91 -8.20
C GLU A 305 4.48 27.12 -7.40
N ARG A 306 4.61 27.09 -6.06
CA ARG A 306 4.25 28.21 -5.17
C ARG A 306 5.06 29.49 -5.44
N TYR A 307 6.22 29.37 -6.10
CA TYR A 307 7.10 30.49 -6.43
C TYR A 307 7.01 30.89 -7.91
N ARG A 308 6.03 30.34 -8.64
CA ARG A 308 5.73 30.82 -9.99
C ARG A 308 5.35 32.32 -9.93
N PRO A 309 5.89 33.16 -10.82
CA PRO A 309 5.56 34.58 -10.86
C PRO A 309 4.12 34.87 -11.24
#